data_AF-A0A7C2GH76-F1
#
_entry.id   AF-A0A7C2GH76-F1
#
_cell.length_a   1.000
_cell.length_b   1.000
_cell.length_c   1.000
_cell.angle_alpha   90.00
_cell.angle_beta   90.00
_cell.angle_gamma   90.00
#
_symmetry.space_group_name_H-M   'P 1'
#
loop_
_entity.id
_entity.type
_entity.pdbx_description
1 polymer ?
#
loop_
_entity_poly.entity_id
_entity_poly.type
_entity_poly.pdbx_seq_one_letter_code
_entity_poly.pdbx_strand_id
1 'polypeptide(L)'
;MPVEGRIMLAEWVEILGIDPIRQGLQIVPAEKAAGLSPELPALITVGPEADLAKVRAGLLEIYPPDTPLKLFYPSHRQPVTAALGELAEARSRPAAIFVDVRPLEELPRTFQALEYIVARLRAPDGCPWDQAQLAREEGRFNLGDVLETVNTKLVRRHPHVFGEVKVASVDEIWANWEELKRSEKAEAETSPLAGVPKAMPALGYAAQVLHRARRFGIPLPGADRFLAVAAGRLAELRAGPADPLRTLGEALLALALYGAARELDPEDALRQANRRLAAAVEGAAAARSALQLTDLFGPAETP
;
A
#
# COMPACT_ATOMS: atom_id res chain seq x y z
N MET A 1 -1.78 38.49 -11.80
CA MET A 1 -2.71 37.39 -12.09
C MET A 1 -1.92 36.30 -12.80
N PRO A 2 -1.96 35.09 -12.25
CA PRO A 2 -2.62 34.00 -12.95
C PRO A 2 -3.73 33.42 -12.06
N VAL A 3 -4.96 33.48 -12.55
CA VAL A 3 -6.12 32.80 -11.96
C VAL A 3 -6.70 31.97 -13.08
N GLU A 4 -6.29 30.71 -13.18
CA GLU A 4 -7.01 29.68 -13.94
C GLU A 4 -6.43 28.27 -13.65
N GLY A 5 -7.13 27.53 -12.80
CA GLY A 5 -7.40 26.11 -13.01
C GLY A 5 -6.30 25.05 -12.84
N ARG A 6 -5.04 25.38 -12.51
CA ARG A 6 -4.07 24.35 -12.11
C ARG A 6 -4.14 24.12 -10.61
N ILE A 7 -4.61 22.92 -10.27
CA ILE A 7 -4.72 22.42 -8.90
C ILE A 7 -3.33 22.54 -8.22
N MET A 8 -3.24 23.36 -7.16
CA MET A 8 -2.04 23.58 -6.32
C MET A 8 -1.65 22.34 -5.49
N LEU A 9 -2.21 21.17 -5.80
CA LEU A 9 -2.09 19.96 -4.99
C LEU A 9 -0.64 19.49 -4.88
N ALA A 10 0.11 19.54 -5.98
CA ALA A 10 1.52 19.14 -5.99
C ALA A 10 2.36 20.03 -5.07
N GLU A 11 2.13 21.34 -5.11
CA GLU A 11 2.82 22.30 -4.25
C GLU A 11 2.46 22.10 -2.77
N TRP A 12 1.18 21.84 -2.46
CA TRP A 12 0.76 21.59 -1.08
C TRP A 12 1.32 20.28 -0.53
N VAL A 13 1.34 19.21 -1.34
CA VAL A 13 1.95 17.93 -0.95
C VAL A 13 3.45 18.11 -0.69
N GLU A 14 4.14 18.90 -1.52
CA GLU A 14 5.56 19.23 -1.33
C GLU A 14 5.78 20.04 -0.03
N ILE A 15 4.97 21.06 0.24
CA ILE A 15 5.02 21.85 1.48
C ILE A 15 4.76 20.98 2.71
N LEU A 16 3.85 20.02 2.61
CA LEU A 16 3.54 19.09 3.68
C LEU A 16 4.65 18.08 3.95
N GLY A 17 5.58 17.89 3.00
CA GLY A 17 6.64 16.89 3.09
C GLY A 17 6.10 15.45 3.05
N ILE A 18 4.89 15.26 2.51
CA ILE A 18 4.22 13.97 2.44
C ILE A 18 4.54 13.34 1.10
N ASP A 19 4.87 12.04 1.12
CA ASP A 19 4.96 11.23 -0.08
C ASP A 19 3.64 10.45 -0.23
N PRO A 20 2.72 10.85 -1.12
CA PRO A 20 1.42 10.21 -1.25
C PRO A 20 1.50 8.74 -1.67
N ILE A 21 2.60 8.33 -2.31
CA ILE A 21 2.79 6.96 -2.79
C ILE A 21 3.29 6.07 -1.65
N ARG A 22 4.18 6.58 -0.80
CA ARG A 22 4.76 5.81 0.33
C ARG A 22 3.93 5.85 1.60
N GLN A 23 3.38 7.02 1.95
CA GLN A 23 2.66 7.24 3.19
C GLN A 23 1.14 7.08 3.02
N GLY A 24 0.65 7.14 1.77
CA GLY A 24 -0.77 7.23 1.47
C GLY A 24 -1.33 8.61 1.79
N LEU A 25 -2.26 9.10 0.98
CA LEU A 25 -2.93 10.38 1.19
C LEU A 25 -4.35 10.29 0.65
N GLN A 26 -5.33 10.58 1.50
CA GLN A 26 -6.72 10.70 1.08
C GLN A 26 -6.96 12.10 0.54
N ILE A 27 -7.32 12.24 -0.73
CA ILE A 27 -7.71 13.53 -1.29
C ILE A 27 -9.21 13.49 -1.56
N VAL A 28 -9.97 14.27 -0.80
CA VAL A 28 -11.44 14.28 -0.88
C VAL A 28 -11.96 15.69 -1.02
N PRO A 29 -13.10 15.91 -1.68
CA PRO A 29 -13.78 17.18 -1.63
C PRO A 29 -14.48 17.37 -0.28
N ALA A 30 -14.71 18.63 0.11
CA ALA A 30 -15.30 19.04 1.39
C ALA A 30 -16.57 18.27 1.79
N GLU A 31 -17.42 17.91 0.83
CA GLU A 31 -18.68 17.20 1.08
C GLU A 31 -18.47 15.77 1.59
N LYS A 32 -17.28 15.21 1.43
CA LYS A 32 -16.91 13.85 1.87
C LYS A 32 -16.05 13.83 3.14
N ALA A 33 -15.90 14.96 3.84
CA ALA A 33 -15.05 15.05 5.02
C ALA A 33 -15.44 14.07 6.16
N ALA A 34 -16.73 13.75 6.32
CA ALA A 34 -17.23 12.82 7.33
C ALA A 34 -16.91 11.33 7.04
N GLY A 35 -16.47 11.01 5.82
CA GLY A 35 -16.16 9.63 5.41
C GLY A 35 -14.66 9.31 5.41
N LEU A 36 -13.84 10.14 6.06
CA LEU A 36 -12.40 9.97 6.05
C LEU A 36 -11.97 8.80 6.93
N SER A 37 -10.97 8.05 6.46
CA SER A 37 -10.28 7.10 7.31
C SER A 37 -9.29 7.84 8.23
N PRO A 38 -9.28 7.59 9.55
CA PRO A 38 -8.28 8.15 10.46
C PRO A 38 -6.87 7.53 10.30
N GLU A 39 -6.72 6.55 9.41
CA GLU A 39 -5.49 5.79 9.22
C GLU A 39 -4.47 6.42 8.28
N LEU A 40 -4.96 7.28 7.39
CA LEU A 40 -4.17 7.96 6.39
C LEU A 40 -4.36 9.46 6.55
N PRO A 41 -3.30 10.26 6.32
CA PRO A 41 -3.46 11.70 6.28
C PRO A 41 -4.46 12.07 5.18
N ALA A 42 -5.17 13.18 5.37
CA ALA A 42 -6.21 13.62 4.45
C ALA A 42 -6.03 15.08 4.05
N LEU A 43 -6.14 15.32 2.74
CA LEU A 43 -6.20 16.65 2.13
C LEU A 43 -7.60 16.87 1.56
N ILE A 44 -8.33 17.79 2.19
CA ILE A 44 -9.72 18.10 1.87
C ILE A 44 -9.72 19.34 0.99
N THR A 45 -10.19 19.22 -0.25
CA THR A 45 -10.32 20.36 -1.16
C THR A 45 -11.60 21.14 -0.84
N VAL A 46 -11.46 22.46 -0.70
CA VAL A 46 -12.56 23.34 -0.28
C VAL A 46 -12.97 24.18 -1.48
N GLY A 47 -14.10 23.81 -2.09
CA GLY A 47 -14.70 24.54 -3.20
C GLY A 47 -15.38 25.85 -2.76
N PRO A 48 -15.78 26.70 -3.73
CA PRO A 48 -16.46 27.97 -3.45
C PRO A 48 -17.81 27.80 -2.71
N GLU A 49 -18.50 26.69 -2.95
CA GLU A 49 -19.79 26.36 -2.31
C GLU A 49 -19.63 25.54 -1.02
N ALA A 50 -18.40 25.23 -0.61
CA ALA A 50 -18.16 24.41 0.56
C ALA A 50 -18.60 25.11 1.86
N ASP A 51 -19.32 24.37 2.69
CA ASP A 51 -19.77 24.77 4.03
C ASP A 51 -18.77 24.27 5.09
N LEU A 52 -17.95 25.17 5.60
CA LEU A 52 -16.91 24.85 6.59
C LEU A 52 -17.50 24.37 7.92
N ALA A 53 -18.73 24.75 8.27
CA ALA A 53 -19.39 24.26 9.47
C ALA A 53 -19.75 22.77 9.32
N LYS A 54 -20.19 22.34 8.13
CA LYS A 54 -20.42 20.92 7.81
C LYS A 54 -19.11 20.13 7.75
N VAL A 55 -18.07 20.68 7.14
CA VAL A 55 -16.74 20.04 7.14
C VAL A 55 -16.25 19.82 8.56
N ARG A 56 -16.34 20.86 9.40
CA ARG A 56 -16.01 20.78 10.83
C ARG A 56 -16.83 19.71 11.54
N ALA A 57 -18.15 19.69 11.36
CA ALA A 57 -19.01 18.70 11.98
C ALA A 57 -18.62 17.27 11.59
N GLY A 58 -18.42 17.01 10.30
CA GLY A 58 -18.00 15.68 9.82
C GLY A 58 -16.62 15.26 10.31
N LEU A 59 -15.67 16.19 10.40
CA LEU A 59 -14.36 15.90 10.97
C LEU A 59 -14.42 15.63 12.47
N LEU A 60 -15.31 16.28 13.22
CA LEU A 60 -15.48 16.06 14.66
C LEU A 60 -16.11 14.70 14.99
N GLU A 61 -16.75 14.03 14.02
CA GLU A 61 -17.19 12.64 14.17
C GLU A 61 -16.02 11.65 14.15
N ILE A 62 -14.85 12.07 13.64
CA ILE A 62 -13.69 11.21 13.42
C ILE A 62 -12.53 11.62 14.33
N TYR A 63 -12.26 12.92 14.41
CA TYR A 63 -11.08 13.50 15.06
C TYR A 63 -11.48 14.33 16.28
N PRO A 64 -10.70 14.30 17.38
CA PRO A 64 -10.94 15.16 18.53
C PRO A 64 -10.83 16.66 18.19
N PRO A 65 -11.51 17.56 18.92
CA PRO A 65 -11.60 18.98 18.59
C PRO A 65 -10.27 19.75 18.66
N ASP A 66 -9.30 19.28 19.43
CA ASP A 66 -7.95 19.85 19.54
C ASP A 66 -7.04 19.46 18.37
N THR A 67 -7.51 18.60 17.45
CA THR A 67 -6.69 18.09 16.35
C THR A 67 -6.19 19.26 15.48
N PRO A 68 -4.86 19.38 15.26
CA PRO A 68 -4.29 20.45 14.47
C PRO A 68 -4.60 20.25 12.99
N LEU A 69 -5.17 21.27 12.37
CA LEU A 69 -5.42 21.35 10.93
C LEU A 69 -4.43 22.31 10.29
N LYS A 70 -3.89 21.95 9.13
CA LYS A 70 -3.12 22.86 8.26
C LYS A 70 -4.04 23.42 7.19
N LEU A 71 -4.30 24.72 7.24
CA LEU A 71 -5.21 25.45 6.37
C LEU A 71 -4.43 26.14 5.24
N PHE A 72 -4.70 25.75 4.00
CA PHE A 72 -4.07 26.32 2.81
C PHE A 72 -4.93 27.43 2.23
N TYR A 73 -4.36 28.62 2.06
CA TYR A 73 -5.03 29.77 1.48
C TYR A 73 -4.37 30.18 0.17
N PRO A 74 -5.12 30.60 -0.86
CA PRO A 74 -4.53 31.07 -2.12
C PRO A 74 -3.58 32.26 -1.96
N SER A 75 -3.80 33.08 -0.92
CA SER A 75 -3.01 34.28 -0.63
C SER A 75 -1.77 34.02 0.23
N HIS A 76 -1.55 32.79 0.72
CA HIS A 76 -0.45 32.44 1.60
C HIS A 76 0.38 31.29 1.02
N ARG A 77 1.71 31.42 1.10
CA ARG A 77 2.62 30.36 0.65
C ARG A 77 2.74 29.20 1.63
N GLN A 78 2.57 29.47 2.93
CA GLN A 78 2.64 28.46 4.00
C GLN A 78 1.26 28.28 4.61
N PRO A 79 0.86 27.05 5.01
CA PRO A 79 -0.42 26.82 5.65
C PRO A 79 -0.44 27.44 7.05
N VAL A 80 -1.62 27.88 7.46
CA VAL A 80 -1.87 28.35 8.83
C VAL A 80 -2.37 27.16 9.64
N THR A 81 -1.86 26.99 10.85
CA THR A 81 -2.34 25.92 11.75
C THR A 81 -3.51 26.44 12.60
N ALA A 82 -4.57 25.66 12.72
CA ALA A 82 -5.72 25.95 13.57
C ALA A 82 -6.25 24.65 14.21
N ALA A 83 -6.91 24.73 15.36
CA ALA A 83 -7.57 23.57 15.94
C ALA A 83 -8.86 23.24 15.17
N LEU A 84 -9.19 21.96 15.03
CA LEU A 84 -10.42 21.51 14.36
C LEU A 84 -11.68 22.16 14.94
N GLY A 85 -11.73 22.30 16.27
CA GLY A 85 -12.84 22.93 16.98
C GLY A 85 -13.09 24.38 16.55
N GLU A 86 -12.08 25.07 16.02
CA GLU A 86 -12.10 26.48 15.62
C GLU A 86 -12.27 26.68 14.11
N LEU A 87 -12.37 25.59 13.32
CA LEU A 87 -12.38 25.67 11.84
C LEU A 87 -13.49 26.58 11.28
N ALA A 88 -14.66 26.62 11.94
CA ALA A 88 -15.78 27.45 11.51
C ALA A 88 -15.57 28.95 11.79
N GLU A 89 -14.57 29.31 12.60
CA GLU A 89 -14.23 30.69 12.98
C GLU A 89 -13.13 31.29 12.09
N ALA A 90 -12.68 30.55 11.07
CA ALA A 90 -11.68 31.01 10.13
C ALA A 90 -12.12 32.30 9.41
N ARG A 91 -11.32 33.37 9.54
CA ARG A 91 -11.62 34.70 8.97
C ARG A 91 -11.74 34.72 7.45
N SER A 92 -11.07 33.79 6.79
CA SER A 92 -11.09 33.59 5.34
C SER A 92 -11.33 32.12 5.04
N ARG A 93 -11.88 31.82 3.86
CA ARG A 93 -12.08 30.43 3.41
C ARG A 93 -10.75 29.84 2.91
N PRO A 94 -10.27 28.71 3.46
CA PRO A 94 -9.12 28.01 2.90
C PRO A 94 -9.50 27.36 1.56
N ALA A 95 -8.52 27.18 0.68
CA ALA A 95 -8.67 26.39 -0.55
C ALA A 95 -8.48 24.88 -0.30
N ALA A 96 -7.76 24.51 0.76
CA ALA A 96 -7.68 23.15 1.25
C ALA A 96 -7.41 23.07 2.75
N ILE A 97 -7.81 21.96 3.34
CA ILE A 97 -7.60 21.63 4.76
C ILE A 97 -6.86 20.32 4.80
N PHE A 98 -5.72 20.29 5.47
CA PHE A 98 -4.97 19.07 5.71
C PHE A 98 -5.11 18.65 7.18
N VAL A 99 -5.37 17.37 7.39
CA VAL A 99 -5.37 16.71 8.71
C VAL A 99 -4.45 15.50 8.62
N ASP A 100 -3.55 15.38 9.59
CA ASP A 100 -2.61 14.27 9.68
C ASP A 100 -3.16 13.11 10.51
N VAL A 101 -2.52 11.95 10.42
CA VAL A 101 -2.75 10.85 11.36
C VAL A 101 -2.16 11.24 12.70
N ARG A 102 -2.96 11.22 13.77
CA ARG A 102 -2.45 11.55 15.10
C ARG A 102 -1.80 10.32 15.74
N PRO A 103 -0.55 10.39 16.24
CA PRO A 103 0.01 9.34 17.08
C PRO A 103 -0.88 9.08 18.30
N LEU A 104 -1.06 7.81 18.65
CA LEU A 104 -1.96 7.40 19.74
C LEU A 104 -1.47 7.92 21.10
N GLU A 105 -0.15 8.09 21.23
CA GLU A 105 0.53 8.57 22.44
C GLU A 105 0.26 10.05 22.72
N GLU A 106 -0.18 10.82 21.72
CA GLU A 106 -0.42 12.26 21.78
C GLU A 106 -1.92 12.61 21.96
N LEU A 107 -2.75 11.59 22.18
CA LEU A 107 -4.20 11.79 22.35
C LEU A 107 -4.55 12.26 23.78
N PRO A 108 -5.44 13.25 23.92
CA PRO A 108 -5.96 13.62 25.23
C PRO A 108 -6.85 12.50 25.79
N ARG A 109 -6.99 12.44 27.12
CA ARG A 109 -7.85 11.45 27.79
C ARG A 109 -9.32 11.87 27.72
N THR A 110 -9.88 11.91 26.52
CA THR A 110 -11.27 12.32 26.24
C THR A 110 -12.05 11.20 25.59
N PHE A 111 -13.38 11.32 25.57
CA PHE A 111 -14.26 10.35 24.92
C PHE A 111 -14.06 10.33 23.39
N GLN A 112 -13.83 11.49 22.78
CA GLN A 112 -13.57 11.61 21.35
C GLN A 112 -12.24 10.96 20.96
N ALA A 113 -11.23 11.00 21.85
CA ALA A 113 -9.99 10.27 21.62
C ALA A 113 -10.21 8.75 21.68
N LEU A 114 -11.11 8.27 22.55
CA LEU A 114 -11.51 6.87 22.58
C LEU A 114 -12.21 6.46 21.28
N GLU A 115 -13.12 7.28 20.76
CA GLU A 115 -13.78 7.03 19.47
C GLU A 115 -12.76 6.94 18.32
N TYR A 116 -11.78 7.85 18.28
CA TYR A 116 -10.66 7.81 17.33
C TYR A 116 -9.84 6.51 17.44
N ILE A 117 -9.51 6.09 18.67
CA ILE A 117 -8.79 4.83 18.92
C ILE A 117 -9.59 3.63 18.40
N VAL A 118 -10.88 3.56 18.70
CA VAL A 118 -11.77 2.48 18.25
C VAL A 118 -11.87 2.44 16.73
N ALA A 119 -11.98 3.61 16.08
CA ALA A 119 -11.99 3.69 14.62
C ALA A 119 -10.68 3.17 14.00
N ARG A 120 -9.52 3.53 14.59
CA ARG A 120 -8.20 3.03 14.16
C ARG A 120 -8.05 1.52 14.37
N LEU A 121 -8.58 0.97 15.46
CA LEU A 121 -8.53 -0.47 15.74
C LEU A 121 -9.43 -1.30 14.80
N ARG A 122 -10.54 -0.72 14.31
CA ARG A 122 -11.52 -1.42 13.46
C ARG A 122 -11.23 -1.34 11.97
N ALA A 123 -10.31 -0.47 11.54
CA ALA A 123 -10.02 -0.25 10.14
C ALA A 123 -9.09 -1.36 9.56
N PRO A 124 -8.92 -1.50 8.23
CA PRO A 124 -8.44 -2.73 7.57
C PRO A 124 -7.07 -3.29 7.99
N ASP A 125 -6.14 -2.47 8.47
CA ASP A 125 -4.86 -2.87 9.07
C ASP A 125 -4.86 -2.82 10.61
N GLY A 126 -6.01 -2.52 11.21
CA GLY A 126 -6.24 -2.51 12.64
C GLY A 126 -6.26 -3.91 13.29
N CYS A 127 -6.77 -3.96 14.53
CA CYS A 127 -6.82 -5.18 15.33
C CYS A 127 -7.76 -6.22 14.69
N PRO A 128 -7.28 -7.44 14.38
CA PRO A 128 -8.12 -8.49 13.78
C PRO A 128 -9.32 -8.89 14.65
N TRP A 129 -9.20 -8.78 15.97
CA TRP A 129 -10.30 -9.02 16.90
C TRP A 129 -11.45 -8.02 16.69
N ASP A 130 -11.12 -6.72 16.61
CA ASP A 130 -12.11 -5.65 16.47
C ASP A 130 -12.78 -5.66 15.09
N GLN A 131 -12.05 -6.03 14.03
CA GLN A 131 -12.61 -6.26 12.70
C GLN A 131 -13.62 -7.41 12.67
N ALA A 132 -13.28 -8.53 13.33
CA ALA A 132 -14.16 -9.69 13.39
C ALA A 132 -15.44 -9.42 14.21
N GLN A 133 -15.39 -8.48 15.16
CA GLN A 133 -16.60 -7.98 15.84
C GLN A 133 -17.47 -7.13 14.90
N LEU A 134 -16.88 -6.27 14.08
CA LEU A 134 -17.62 -5.47 13.09
C LEU A 134 -18.32 -6.39 12.05
N ALA A 135 -17.60 -7.39 11.53
CA ALA A 135 -18.18 -8.37 10.60
C ALA A 135 -19.30 -9.20 11.24
N ARG A 136 -19.25 -9.42 12.56
CA ARG A 136 -20.33 -10.05 13.34
C ARG A 136 -21.53 -9.13 13.49
N GLU A 137 -21.32 -7.85 13.78
CA GLU A 137 -22.37 -6.82 13.84
C GLU A 137 -23.07 -6.65 12.49
N GLU A 138 -22.34 -6.77 11.37
CA GLU A 138 -22.86 -6.78 10.00
C GLU A 138 -23.50 -8.12 9.57
N GLY A 139 -23.50 -9.15 10.45
CA GLY A 139 -24.07 -10.47 10.16
C GLY A 139 -23.32 -11.28 9.10
N ARG A 140 -22.05 -10.96 8.82
CA ARG A 140 -21.24 -11.59 7.76
C ARG A 140 -20.50 -12.83 8.26
N PHE A 141 -19.66 -12.65 9.27
CA PHE A 141 -18.90 -13.71 9.92
C PHE A 141 -18.35 -13.17 11.26
N ASN A 142 -18.11 -14.05 12.21
CA ASN A 142 -17.45 -13.73 13.47
C ASN A 142 -16.07 -14.41 13.55
N LEU A 143 -15.29 -14.11 14.59
CA LEU A 143 -13.95 -14.69 14.74
C LEU A 143 -13.97 -16.22 14.84
N GLY A 144 -15.00 -16.80 15.49
CA GLY A 144 -15.20 -18.24 15.53
C GLY A 144 -15.31 -18.84 14.13
N ASP A 145 -16.05 -18.21 13.23
CA ASP A 145 -16.22 -18.67 11.85
C ASP A 145 -14.88 -18.61 11.07
N VAL A 146 -14.07 -17.58 11.32
CA VAL A 146 -12.71 -17.46 10.74
C VAL A 146 -11.80 -18.57 11.27
N LEU A 147 -11.78 -18.77 12.59
CA LEU A 147 -10.98 -19.80 13.24
C LEU A 147 -11.40 -21.19 12.79
N GLU A 148 -12.70 -21.47 12.70
CA GLU A 148 -13.24 -22.74 12.22
C GLU A 148 -12.87 -22.98 10.75
N THR A 149 -12.97 -21.96 9.90
CA THR A 149 -12.59 -22.05 8.49
C THR A 149 -11.09 -22.33 8.33
N VAL A 150 -10.24 -21.61 9.06
CA VAL A 150 -8.79 -21.80 9.03
C VAL A 150 -8.43 -23.17 9.59
N ASN A 151 -8.99 -23.56 10.73
CA ASN A 151 -8.74 -24.85 11.36
C ASN A 151 -9.16 -26.02 10.45
N THR A 152 -10.36 -25.94 9.87
CA THR A 152 -10.87 -26.95 8.92
C THR A 152 -9.95 -27.06 7.70
N LYS A 153 -9.48 -25.94 7.15
CA LYS A 153 -8.51 -25.93 6.04
C LYS A 153 -7.16 -26.51 6.45
N LEU A 154 -6.66 -26.18 7.64
CA LEU A 154 -5.39 -26.69 8.14
C LEU A 154 -5.45 -28.21 8.35
N VAL A 155 -6.49 -28.72 9.01
CA VAL A 155 -6.67 -30.17 9.21
C VAL A 155 -6.83 -30.89 7.87
N ARG A 156 -7.72 -30.39 7.00
CA ARG A 156 -7.98 -31.01 5.70
C ARG A 156 -6.75 -31.04 4.78
N ARG A 157 -5.95 -29.99 4.77
CA ARG A 157 -4.76 -29.90 3.91
C ARG A 157 -3.54 -30.63 4.45
N HIS A 158 -3.57 -31.06 5.71
CA HIS A 158 -2.48 -31.85 6.31
C HIS A 158 -2.98 -33.25 6.72
N PRO A 159 -3.49 -34.07 5.77
CA PRO A 159 -3.92 -35.43 6.08
C PRO A 159 -2.76 -36.35 6.48
N HIS A 160 -1.51 -35.91 6.27
CA HIS A 160 -0.30 -36.58 6.74
C HIS A 160 0.08 -36.23 8.18
N VAL A 161 -0.47 -35.14 8.74
CA VAL A 161 -0.29 -34.75 10.14
C VAL A 161 -1.50 -35.18 10.97
N PHE A 162 -2.71 -34.98 10.44
CA PHE A 162 -3.97 -35.15 11.18
C PHE A 162 -4.82 -36.33 10.68
N GLY A 163 -4.36 -37.08 9.68
CA GLY A 163 -5.05 -38.24 9.12
C GLY A 163 -4.10 -39.43 8.96
N GLU A 164 -4.43 -40.35 8.04
CA GLU A 164 -3.65 -41.59 7.84
C GLU A 164 -2.73 -41.59 6.62
N VAL A 165 -2.68 -40.47 5.86
CA VAL A 165 -1.87 -40.39 4.63
C VAL A 165 -0.38 -40.43 5.01
N LYS A 166 0.31 -41.50 4.63
CA LYS A 166 1.76 -41.58 4.76
C LYS A 166 2.40 -41.04 3.48
N VAL A 167 3.33 -40.11 3.66
CA VAL A 167 4.10 -39.46 2.60
C VAL A 167 5.57 -39.73 2.86
N ALA A 168 6.31 -40.07 1.81
CA ALA A 168 7.71 -40.49 1.87
C ALA A 168 8.69 -39.31 1.72
N SER A 169 8.23 -38.15 1.25
CA SER A 169 9.10 -36.98 1.04
C SER A 169 8.36 -35.64 1.18
N VAL A 170 9.13 -34.57 1.33
CA VAL A 170 8.64 -33.18 1.35
C VAL A 170 7.98 -32.81 0.01
N ASP A 171 8.51 -33.30 -1.12
CA ASP A 171 7.93 -33.07 -2.44
C ASP A 171 6.55 -33.70 -2.58
N GLU A 172 6.34 -34.88 -1.98
CA GLU A 172 5.05 -35.57 -1.97
C GLU A 172 4.03 -34.86 -1.07
N ILE A 173 4.48 -34.24 0.03
CA ILE A 173 3.66 -33.34 0.85
C ILE A 173 3.17 -32.17 0.00
N TRP A 174 4.07 -31.50 -0.73
CA TRP A 174 3.72 -30.36 -1.59
C TRP A 174 2.73 -30.73 -2.69
N ALA A 175 2.94 -31.88 -3.36
CA ALA A 175 2.05 -32.36 -4.41
C ALA A 175 0.63 -32.64 -3.89
N ASN A 176 0.51 -33.32 -2.75
CA ASN A 176 -0.79 -33.58 -2.10
C ASN A 176 -1.49 -32.28 -1.65
N TRP A 177 -0.72 -31.32 -1.13
CA TRP A 177 -1.24 -30.03 -0.69
C TRP A 177 -1.83 -29.22 -1.86
N GLU A 178 -1.15 -29.23 -3.01
CA GLU A 178 -1.60 -28.56 -4.22
C GLU A 178 -2.81 -29.24 -4.88
N GLU A 179 -2.90 -30.58 -4.81
CA GLU A 179 -4.08 -31.34 -5.24
C GLU A 179 -5.32 -30.98 -4.41
N LEU A 180 -5.18 -30.98 -3.08
CA LEU A 180 -6.27 -30.61 -2.18
C LEU A 180 -6.73 -29.17 -2.40
N LYS A 181 -5.81 -28.22 -2.61
CA LYS A 181 -6.15 -26.85 -3.00
C LYS A 181 -6.85 -26.75 -4.36
N ARG A 182 -6.54 -27.63 -5.31
CA ARG A 182 -7.17 -27.63 -6.64
C ARG A 182 -8.60 -28.16 -6.54
N SER A 183 -8.82 -29.23 -5.78
CA SER A 183 -10.14 -29.81 -5.53
C SER A 183 -11.09 -28.83 -4.80
N GLU A 184 -10.56 -27.95 -3.95
CA GLU A 184 -11.32 -26.89 -3.26
C GLU A 184 -11.82 -25.76 -4.18
N LYS A 185 -11.24 -25.62 -5.37
CA LYS A 185 -11.52 -24.53 -6.31
C LYS A 185 -12.23 -24.98 -7.58
N ALA A 186 -12.57 -26.27 -7.70
CA ALA A 186 -13.00 -26.88 -8.96
C ALA A 186 -14.34 -26.36 -9.53
N GLU A 187 -15.16 -25.62 -8.77
CA GLU A 187 -16.44 -25.07 -9.27
C GLU A 187 -16.37 -23.61 -9.75
N ALA A 188 -15.26 -22.91 -9.56
CA ALA A 188 -15.12 -21.54 -10.05
C ALA A 188 -13.66 -21.30 -10.39
N GLU A 189 -13.32 -21.17 -11.68
CA GLU A 189 -12.32 -20.24 -12.22
C GLU A 189 -12.08 -20.57 -13.70
N THR A 190 -12.77 -19.86 -14.61
CA THR A 190 -12.58 -19.92 -16.07
C THR A 190 -11.30 -19.22 -16.54
N SER A 191 -10.52 -18.63 -15.63
CA SER A 191 -9.31 -17.87 -15.93
C SER A 191 -8.11 -18.34 -15.10
N PRO A 192 -6.94 -18.59 -15.70
CA PRO A 192 -5.71 -18.93 -14.97
C PRO A 192 -5.28 -17.90 -13.93
N LEU A 193 -5.72 -16.65 -14.08
CA LEU A 193 -5.37 -15.52 -13.21
C LEU A 193 -6.46 -15.17 -12.22
N ALA A 194 -7.52 -15.96 -12.12
CA ALA A 194 -8.54 -15.69 -11.15
C ALA A 194 -8.03 -15.89 -9.71
N GLY A 195 -8.51 -14.99 -8.85
CA GLY A 195 -8.03 -14.86 -7.47
C GLY A 195 -6.63 -14.24 -7.32
N VAL A 196 -6.01 -13.67 -8.37
CA VAL A 196 -4.83 -12.80 -8.21
C VAL A 196 -5.33 -11.40 -7.78
N PRO A 197 -4.97 -10.91 -6.57
CA PRO A 197 -5.44 -9.61 -6.10
C PRO A 197 -4.93 -8.46 -6.98
N LYS A 198 -5.82 -7.57 -7.40
CA LYS A 198 -5.45 -6.38 -8.18
C LYS A 198 -4.68 -5.32 -7.37
N ALA A 199 -4.80 -5.34 -6.04
CA ALA A 199 -4.11 -4.43 -5.13
C ALA A 199 -2.71 -4.91 -4.72
N MET A 200 -2.19 -5.98 -5.35
CA MET A 200 -0.84 -6.48 -5.05
C MET A 200 0.22 -5.50 -5.58
N PRO A 201 1.36 -5.33 -4.88
CA PRO A 201 2.52 -4.63 -5.41
C PRO A 201 2.98 -5.18 -6.77
N ALA A 202 3.54 -4.32 -7.62
CA ALA A 202 3.75 -4.61 -9.04
C ALA A 202 4.70 -5.81 -9.30
N LEU A 203 5.78 -5.94 -8.52
CA LEU A 203 6.73 -7.06 -8.71
C LEU A 203 6.13 -8.36 -8.19
N GLY A 204 5.47 -8.31 -7.03
CA GLY A 204 4.70 -9.44 -6.50
C GLY A 204 3.62 -9.92 -7.47
N TYR A 205 2.90 -9.00 -8.12
CA TYR A 205 1.90 -9.33 -9.14
C TYR A 205 2.53 -10.07 -10.33
N ALA A 206 3.67 -9.59 -10.84
CA ALA A 206 4.39 -10.26 -11.93
C ALA A 206 4.82 -11.69 -11.55
N ALA A 207 5.38 -11.88 -10.35
CA ALA A 207 5.75 -13.20 -9.84
C ALA A 207 4.53 -14.12 -9.69
N GLN A 208 3.42 -13.60 -9.18
CA GLN A 208 2.19 -14.35 -8.97
C GLN A 208 1.55 -14.78 -10.30
N VAL A 209 1.58 -13.93 -11.33
CA VAL A 209 1.13 -14.27 -12.69
C VAL A 209 1.97 -15.40 -13.27
N LEU A 210 3.30 -15.32 -13.15
CA LEU A 210 4.21 -16.37 -13.64
C LEU A 210 3.98 -17.70 -12.91
N HIS A 211 3.80 -17.64 -11.59
CA HIS A 211 3.48 -18.80 -10.77
C HIS A 211 2.15 -19.45 -11.20
N ARG A 212 1.10 -18.66 -11.48
CA ARG A 212 -0.17 -19.19 -11.99
C ARG A 212 -0.01 -19.82 -13.37
N ALA A 213 0.75 -19.19 -14.27
CA ALA A 213 1.04 -19.78 -15.57
C ALA A 213 1.71 -21.17 -15.44
N ARG A 214 2.71 -21.31 -14.56
CA ARG A 214 3.33 -22.62 -14.23
C ARG A 214 2.30 -23.61 -13.70
N ARG A 215 1.46 -23.19 -12.75
CA ARG A 215 0.44 -24.03 -12.12
C ARG A 215 -0.59 -24.58 -13.12
N PHE A 216 -0.91 -23.80 -14.16
CA PHE A 216 -1.80 -24.20 -15.24
C PHE A 216 -1.09 -24.95 -16.38
N GLY A 217 0.19 -25.29 -16.24
CA GLY A 217 0.95 -26.02 -17.25
C GLY A 217 1.28 -25.20 -18.50
N ILE A 218 1.21 -23.87 -18.43
CA ILE A 218 1.60 -23.00 -19.54
C ILE A 218 3.13 -23.05 -19.66
N PRO A 219 3.69 -23.42 -20.83
CA PRO A 219 5.12 -23.47 -21.02
C PRO A 219 5.72 -22.06 -20.93
N LEU A 220 6.77 -21.93 -20.13
CA LEU A 220 7.45 -20.66 -19.90
C LEU A 220 8.88 -20.69 -20.46
N PRO A 221 9.41 -19.54 -20.92
CA PRO A 221 10.81 -19.45 -21.26
C PRO A 221 11.68 -19.63 -20.01
N GLY A 222 12.91 -20.13 -20.21
CA GLY A 222 13.89 -20.26 -19.12
C GLY A 222 14.30 -18.90 -18.55
N ALA A 223 14.78 -18.89 -17.30
CA ALA A 223 15.14 -17.66 -16.59
C ALA A 223 16.07 -16.75 -17.40
N ASP A 224 17.10 -17.30 -18.03
CA ASP A 224 18.10 -16.54 -18.79
C ASP A 224 17.51 -15.74 -19.96
N ARG A 225 16.38 -16.20 -20.53
CA ARG A 225 15.66 -15.43 -21.57
C ARG A 225 15.09 -14.13 -21.00
N PHE A 226 14.56 -14.15 -19.79
CA PHE A 226 14.07 -12.94 -19.13
C PHE A 226 15.22 -11.96 -18.84
N LEU A 227 16.37 -12.48 -18.39
CA LEU A 227 17.55 -11.64 -18.17
C LEU A 227 18.07 -11.00 -19.47
N ALA A 228 18.10 -11.77 -20.56
CA ALA A 228 18.47 -11.25 -21.88
C ALA A 228 17.50 -10.15 -22.37
N VAL A 229 16.19 -10.31 -22.14
CA VAL A 229 15.20 -9.27 -22.46
C VAL A 229 15.44 -8.01 -21.62
N ALA A 230 15.69 -8.15 -20.31
CA ALA A 230 16.01 -7.02 -19.45
C ALA A 230 17.23 -6.25 -19.95
N ALA A 231 18.32 -6.96 -20.29
CA ALA A 231 19.53 -6.36 -20.84
C ALA A 231 19.27 -5.61 -22.16
N GLY A 232 18.46 -6.20 -23.07
CA GLY A 232 18.06 -5.56 -24.32
C GLY A 232 17.29 -4.25 -24.11
N ARG A 233 16.31 -4.25 -23.20
CA ARG A 233 15.51 -3.03 -22.89
C ARG A 233 16.34 -1.95 -22.19
N LEU A 234 17.30 -2.33 -21.35
CA LEU A 234 18.26 -1.38 -20.77
C LEU A 234 19.18 -0.75 -21.82
N ALA A 235 19.63 -1.53 -22.82
CA ALA A 235 20.41 -0.99 -23.94
C ALA A 235 19.57 -0.04 -24.81
N GLU A 236 18.32 -0.38 -25.05
CA GLU A 236 17.39 0.47 -25.79
C GLU A 236 17.10 1.79 -25.06
N LEU A 237 16.90 1.76 -23.73
CA LEU A 237 16.76 2.97 -22.91
C LEU A 237 17.95 3.93 -23.08
N ARG A 238 19.18 3.39 -23.16
CA ARG A 238 20.38 4.20 -23.41
C ARG A 238 20.40 4.81 -24.81
N ALA A 239 19.79 4.16 -25.79
CA ALA A 239 19.73 4.63 -27.17
C ALA A 239 18.62 5.67 -27.42
N GLY A 240 17.72 5.90 -26.46
CA GLY A 240 16.62 6.87 -26.57
C GLY A 240 15.42 6.31 -27.33
N PRO A 241 14.60 5.43 -26.70
CA PRO A 241 13.44 4.85 -27.35
C PRO A 241 12.34 5.88 -27.57
N ALA A 242 11.44 5.61 -28.52
CA ALA A 242 10.24 6.42 -28.74
C ALA A 242 9.31 6.46 -27.50
N ASP A 243 9.29 5.39 -26.70
CA ASP A 243 8.52 5.30 -25.45
C ASP A 243 9.40 4.82 -24.28
N PRO A 244 10.08 5.73 -23.58
CA PRO A 244 10.96 5.39 -22.46
C PRO A 244 10.23 4.75 -21.28
N LEU A 245 9.00 5.16 -20.99
CA LEU A 245 8.24 4.63 -19.86
C LEU A 245 7.88 3.17 -20.08
N ARG A 246 7.35 2.82 -21.26
CA ARG A 246 7.07 1.44 -21.61
C ARG A 246 8.34 0.59 -21.59
N THR A 247 9.44 1.09 -22.17
CA THR A 247 10.71 0.36 -22.23
C THR A 247 11.27 0.07 -20.83
N LEU A 248 11.18 1.04 -19.91
CA LEU A 248 11.52 0.84 -18.50
C LEU A 248 10.61 -0.19 -17.83
N GLY A 249 9.30 -0.11 -18.07
CA GLY A 249 8.34 -1.10 -17.56
C GLY A 249 8.65 -2.52 -18.02
N GLU A 250 9.00 -2.71 -19.30
CA GLU A 250 9.39 -4.00 -19.86
C GLU A 250 10.71 -4.52 -19.25
N ALA A 251 11.69 -3.63 -18.99
CA ALA A 251 12.93 -3.99 -18.32
C ALA A 251 12.69 -4.46 -16.87
N LEU A 252 11.88 -3.72 -16.11
CA LEU A 252 11.53 -4.06 -14.73
C LEU A 252 10.73 -5.35 -14.64
N LEU A 253 9.74 -5.54 -15.54
CA LEU A 253 8.97 -6.78 -15.63
C LEU A 253 9.90 -7.97 -15.92
N ALA A 254 10.82 -7.84 -16.87
CA ALA A 254 11.75 -8.90 -17.22
C ALA A 254 12.67 -9.28 -16.04
N LEU A 255 13.14 -8.31 -15.25
CA LEU A 255 13.91 -8.58 -14.03
C LEU A 255 13.07 -9.28 -12.95
N ALA A 256 11.81 -8.87 -12.76
CA ALA A 256 10.89 -9.52 -11.82
C ALA A 256 10.63 -10.98 -12.21
N LEU A 257 10.37 -11.23 -13.50
CA LEU A 257 10.16 -12.57 -14.04
C LEU A 257 11.42 -13.43 -13.98
N TYR A 258 12.61 -12.85 -14.17
CA TYR A 258 13.88 -13.53 -13.98
C TYR A 258 14.06 -14.03 -12.54
N GLY A 259 13.84 -13.15 -11.56
CA GLY A 259 13.90 -13.51 -10.13
C GLY A 259 12.90 -14.62 -9.80
N ALA A 260 11.63 -14.42 -10.15
CA ALA A 260 10.58 -15.41 -9.92
C ALA A 260 10.86 -16.75 -10.64
N ALA A 261 11.49 -16.71 -11.82
CA ALA A 261 11.83 -17.91 -12.55
C ALA A 261 12.89 -18.76 -11.84
N ARG A 262 13.73 -18.12 -11.01
CA ARG A 262 14.78 -18.70 -10.15
C ARG A 262 14.35 -18.87 -8.70
N GLU A 263 13.04 -18.81 -8.42
CA GLU A 263 12.48 -18.97 -7.08
C GLU A 263 12.91 -17.88 -6.08
N LEU A 264 13.31 -16.72 -6.58
CA LEU A 264 13.55 -15.52 -5.78
C LEU A 264 12.27 -14.66 -5.76
N ASP A 265 11.92 -14.11 -4.60
CA ASP A 265 10.82 -13.14 -4.49
C ASP A 265 11.32 -11.75 -4.92
N PRO A 266 10.90 -11.22 -6.09
CA PRO A 266 11.40 -9.94 -6.58
C PRO A 266 10.91 -8.75 -5.73
N GLU A 267 9.74 -8.87 -5.07
CA GLU A 267 9.21 -7.83 -4.20
C GLU A 267 10.06 -7.74 -2.92
N ASP A 268 10.33 -8.88 -2.28
CA ASP A 268 11.17 -8.91 -1.09
C ASP A 268 12.63 -8.51 -1.41
N ALA A 269 13.16 -8.93 -2.55
CA ALA A 269 14.49 -8.52 -3.01
C ALA A 269 14.61 -6.99 -3.14
N LEU A 270 13.62 -6.33 -3.75
CA LEU A 270 13.61 -4.87 -3.85
C LEU A 270 13.36 -4.20 -2.49
N ARG A 271 12.51 -4.76 -1.62
CA ARG A 271 12.30 -4.26 -0.25
C ARG A 271 13.59 -4.26 0.55
N GLN A 272 14.39 -5.33 0.48
CA GLN A 272 15.69 -5.40 1.11
C GLN A 272 16.67 -4.37 0.53
N ALA A 273 16.70 -4.20 -0.79
CA ALA A 273 17.53 -3.17 -1.43
C ALA A 273 17.11 -1.75 -1.00
N ASN A 274 15.81 -1.48 -0.89
CA ASN A 274 15.28 -0.20 -0.43
C ASN A 274 15.67 0.12 1.01
N ARG A 275 15.72 -0.88 1.92
CA ARG A 275 16.23 -0.67 3.29
C ARG A 275 17.69 -0.22 3.30
N ARG A 276 18.53 -0.81 2.45
CA ARG A 276 19.95 -0.39 2.29
C ARG A 276 20.06 1.01 1.71
N LEU A 277 19.27 1.33 0.70
CA LEU A 277 19.19 2.68 0.13
C LEU A 277 18.79 3.72 1.19
N ALA A 278 17.76 3.43 2.00
CA ALA A 278 17.34 4.31 3.07
C ALA A 278 18.47 4.56 4.08
N ALA A 279 19.13 3.50 4.55
CA ALA A 279 20.27 3.62 5.46
C ALA A 279 21.44 4.41 4.86
N ALA A 280 21.75 4.20 3.58
CA ALA A 280 22.81 4.94 2.90
C ALA A 280 22.49 6.44 2.77
N VAL A 281 21.22 6.78 2.48
CA VAL A 281 20.76 8.17 2.42
C VAL A 281 20.84 8.85 3.79
N GLU A 282 20.40 8.16 4.86
CA GLU A 282 20.51 8.67 6.24
C GLU A 282 21.98 8.89 6.64
N GLY A 283 22.86 7.95 6.31
CA GLY A 283 24.30 8.07 6.56
C GLY A 283 24.93 9.25 5.82
N ALA A 284 24.63 9.42 4.52
CA ALA A 284 25.12 10.54 3.72
C ALA A 284 24.60 11.89 4.25
N ALA A 285 23.34 11.95 4.69
CA ALA A 285 22.75 13.13 5.30
C ALA A 285 23.46 13.50 6.63
N ALA A 286 23.73 12.52 7.49
CA ALA A 286 24.45 12.73 8.74
C ALA A 286 25.90 13.20 8.51
N ALA A 287 26.58 12.64 7.51
CA ALA A 287 27.95 13.01 7.16
C ALA A 287 28.05 14.30 6.32
N ARG A 288 26.92 14.84 5.83
CA ARG A 288 26.86 15.91 4.83
C ARG A 288 27.72 15.61 3.60
N SER A 289 27.68 14.36 3.14
CA SER A 289 28.46 13.87 2.00
C SER A 289 27.55 13.48 0.83
N ALA A 290 28.14 13.32 -0.35
CA ALA A 290 27.44 12.75 -1.49
C ALA A 290 27.18 11.25 -1.27
N LEU A 291 26.01 10.78 -1.71
CA LEU A 291 25.65 9.36 -1.72
C LEU A 291 26.59 8.58 -2.65
N GLN A 292 27.27 7.57 -2.12
CA GLN A 292 28.16 6.73 -2.94
C GLN A 292 27.41 5.51 -3.45
N LEU A 293 27.64 5.14 -4.72
CA LEU A 293 27.05 3.94 -5.31
C LEU A 293 27.54 2.65 -4.61
N THR A 294 28.75 2.68 -4.07
CA THR A 294 29.31 1.57 -3.29
C THR A 294 28.53 1.28 -2.02
N ASP A 295 27.90 2.30 -1.43
CA ASP A 295 27.05 2.15 -0.24
C ASP A 295 25.71 1.47 -0.58
N LEU A 296 25.29 1.56 -1.84
CA LEU A 296 24.02 1.03 -2.33
C LEU A 296 24.14 -0.40 -2.85
N PHE A 297 25.20 -0.68 -3.60
CA PHE A 297 25.35 -1.91 -4.39
C PHE A 297 26.55 -2.75 -3.96
N GLY A 298 27.29 -2.34 -2.94
CA GLY A 298 28.56 -2.94 -2.57
C GLY A 298 29.71 -2.48 -3.48
N PRO A 299 30.94 -3.00 -3.28
CA PRO A 299 32.03 -2.73 -4.22
C PRO A 299 31.62 -3.20 -5.61
N ALA A 300 31.91 -2.41 -6.64
CA ALA A 300 31.68 -2.84 -8.02
C ALA A 300 32.55 -4.08 -8.29
N GLU A 301 31.96 -5.27 -8.27
CA GLU A 301 32.58 -6.42 -8.93
C GLU A 301 32.60 -6.08 -10.42
N THR A 302 33.80 -5.76 -10.90
CA THR A 302 34.07 -5.53 -12.30
C THR A 302 33.83 -6.87 -13.02
N PRO A 303 33.01 -6.93 -14.08
CA PRO A 303 32.99 -8.11 -14.93
C PRO A 303 34.34 -8.30 -15.63
#